data_AF-A0A554K0P1-F1
#
_entry.id   AF-A0A554K0P1-F1
#
_cell.length_a   1.000
_cell.length_b   1.000
_cell.length_c   1.000
_cell.angle_alpha   90.00
_cell.angle_beta   90.00
_cell.angle_gamma   90.00
#
_symmetry.space_group_name_H-M   'P 1'
#
loop_
_entity.id
_entity.type
_entity.pdbx_description
1 polymer ?
#
loop_
_entity_poly.entity_id
_entity_poly.type
_entity_poly.pdbx_seq_one_letter_code
_entity_poly.pdbx_strand_id
1 'polypeptide(L)'
;MPQWSHRSPSIRIFLTGYGRKSGARSICKHCRSLPISSTQPLPPERGNALFLVSFLLPIYAAYNIQLVTGFNVHPDHWFKAAMPVVNAAMLVVAYHAFRKYRHVLTLRLLVVPWALFALFLFFKAAQTEVTLVRDASVALLATSSFGLLWIYGAERYPWLRGQRACATLTVCAMALLFTEGLALQRHFIRQNSAKTIPTEEFASYEWLTANTPPYSVVGTPSFTTNARLQLYTRNRIFLPNGHNTLASHAELWERLIVINKIFGAPEKIFRSYLNDPSVEKDRSDRDTEKGIYFSFMPELDTNAAFYLFTFYYSDLDVPGSNFKSEVPIVIPSEVRKEKSNAYARSLQSTAQNVIMPYRLDYLYYGPREQKLSKDPQLTDNQLRKVYEKDGIMIYKKSSVATSF
;
A
#
# COMPACT_ATOMS: atom_id res chain seq x y z
N MET A 1 -48.67 7.84 26.77
CA MET A 1 -48.64 9.07 27.61
C MET A 1 -47.70 8.78 28.79
N PRO A 2 -46.80 9.70 29.21
CA PRO A 2 -46.85 11.14 29.03
C PRO A 2 -45.79 11.72 28.07
N GLN A 3 -46.14 12.87 27.50
CA GLN A 3 -45.37 13.67 26.57
C GLN A 3 -44.37 14.54 27.31
N TRP A 4 -43.13 14.62 26.81
CA TRP A 4 -42.18 15.67 27.18
C TRP A 4 -41.96 16.55 25.96
N SER A 5 -42.35 17.83 26.11
CA SER A 5 -42.16 18.89 25.12
C SER A 5 -41.06 19.82 25.61
N HIS A 6 -39.99 19.97 24.83
CA HIS A 6 -39.01 21.03 25.05
C HIS A 6 -39.03 21.98 23.87
N ARG A 7 -39.46 23.21 24.19
CA ARG A 7 -39.48 24.39 23.33
C ARG A 7 -38.06 24.92 23.15
N SER A 8 -37.76 25.31 21.91
CA SER A 8 -36.59 26.09 21.51
C SER A 8 -36.61 27.50 22.10
N PRO A 9 -35.48 28.09 22.52
CA PRO A 9 -35.39 29.52 22.75
C PRO A 9 -34.90 30.23 21.47
N SER A 10 -35.73 31.17 21.01
CA SER A 10 -35.42 32.15 19.98
C SER A 10 -34.47 33.22 20.51
N ILE A 11 -33.31 33.35 19.88
CA ILE A 11 -32.34 34.41 20.16
C ILE A 11 -32.83 35.71 19.50
N ARG A 12 -33.16 36.71 20.32
CA ARG A 12 -33.39 38.10 19.89
C ARG A 12 -32.05 38.81 19.71
N ILE A 13 -31.81 39.32 18.51
CA ILE A 13 -30.70 40.21 18.20
C ILE A 13 -31.10 41.63 18.61
N PHE A 14 -30.39 42.20 19.59
CA PHE A 14 -30.49 43.62 19.95
C PHE A 14 -29.60 44.45 19.03
N LEU A 15 -30.22 45.34 18.25
CA LEU A 15 -29.55 46.46 17.57
C LEU A 15 -29.49 47.65 18.54
N THR A 16 -28.28 48.04 18.92
CA THR A 16 -27.95 49.37 19.46
C THR A 16 -26.60 49.73 18.83
N GLY A 17 -26.30 50.92 18.34
CA GLY A 17 -26.83 52.26 18.55
C GLY A 17 -25.59 53.17 18.47
N TYR A 18 -25.31 53.71 17.28
CA TYR A 18 -24.13 54.54 17.04
C TYR A 18 -24.34 55.92 17.68
N GLY A 19 -23.68 56.17 18.81
CA GLY A 19 -23.65 57.46 19.49
C GLY A 19 -22.24 58.07 19.48
N ARG A 20 -22.05 59.12 18.66
CA ARG A 20 -20.94 60.07 18.77
C ARG A 20 -21.00 60.79 20.12
N LYS A 21 -19.87 60.94 20.81
CA LYS A 21 -19.52 62.18 21.54
C LYS A 21 -18.02 62.28 21.83
N SER A 22 -17.48 63.42 21.45
CA SER A 22 -16.18 63.99 21.75
C SER A 22 -16.04 64.36 23.23
N GLY A 23 -14.83 64.26 23.78
CA GLY A 23 -14.41 65.11 24.91
C GLY A 23 -13.47 64.49 25.95
N ALA A 24 -12.28 65.09 26.02
CA ALA A 24 -11.48 65.34 27.22
C ALA A 24 -10.69 64.22 27.95
N ARG A 25 -9.37 64.48 27.99
CA ARG A 25 -8.34 64.22 29.02
C ARG A 25 -8.94 64.07 30.44
N SER A 26 -8.41 63.30 31.40
CA SER A 26 -7.01 63.19 31.83
C SER A 26 -6.85 62.13 32.93
N ILE A 27 -5.59 61.77 33.21
CA ILE A 27 -5.06 61.22 34.47
C ILE A 27 -5.41 59.75 34.80
N CYS A 28 -4.45 58.85 34.58
CA CYS A 28 -3.97 57.97 35.65
C CYS A 28 -2.53 57.54 35.37
N LYS A 29 -1.59 58.19 36.06
CA LYS A 29 -0.20 57.75 36.20
C LYS A 29 -0.18 56.68 37.29
N HIS A 30 0.60 55.62 37.05
CA HIS A 30 1.04 54.60 38.02
C HIS A 30 0.08 53.43 38.31
N CYS A 31 0.01 52.51 37.36
CA CYS A 31 0.08 51.07 37.67
C CYS A 31 1.06 50.44 36.67
N ARG A 32 2.34 50.29 37.07
CA ARG A 32 3.31 49.45 36.35
C ARG A 32 2.96 47.99 36.66
N SER A 33 1.96 47.46 35.98
CA SER A 33 1.89 46.01 35.74
C SER A 33 3.02 45.68 34.78
N LEU A 34 3.88 44.76 35.19
CA LEU A 34 4.85 44.12 34.30
C LEU A 34 4.10 43.60 33.07
N PRO A 35 4.57 43.86 31.84
CA PRO A 35 3.96 43.27 30.68
C PRO A 35 4.18 41.77 30.77
N ILE A 36 3.15 41.04 31.22
CA ILE A 36 2.97 39.65 30.81
C ILE A 36 3.00 39.74 29.30
N SER A 37 4.11 39.27 28.73
CA SER A 37 4.32 39.09 27.31
C SER A 37 3.13 38.29 26.81
N SER A 38 2.09 38.98 26.38
CA SER A 38 1.01 38.39 25.63
C SER A 38 1.69 37.88 24.38
N THR A 39 1.82 36.56 24.33
CA THR A 39 2.11 35.85 23.08
C THR A 39 0.97 36.25 22.15
N GLN A 40 1.16 37.35 21.41
CA GLN A 40 0.19 37.75 20.42
C GLN A 40 0.03 36.53 19.52
N PRO A 41 -1.21 36.02 19.36
CA PRO A 41 -1.44 34.89 18.49
C PRO A 41 -0.81 35.25 17.15
N LEU A 42 0.11 34.40 16.69
CA LEU A 42 0.77 34.61 15.41
C LEU A 42 -0.32 34.94 14.39
N PRO A 43 -0.14 35.98 13.55
CA PRO A 43 -1.14 36.33 12.56
C PRO A 43 -1.52 35.06 11.80
N PRO A 44 -2.82 34.79 11.57
CA PRO A 44 -3.32 33.48 11.13
C PRO A 44 -2.61 32.93 9.89
N GLU A 45 -2.06 33.82 9.05
CA GLU A 45 -1.24 33.47 7.88
C GLU A 45 0.09 32.77 8.23
N ARG A 46 0.73 33.09 9.37
CA ARG A 46 1.96 32.41 9.85
C ARG A 46 1.68 31.04 10.47
N GLY A 47 0.55 30.91 11.17
CA GLY A 47 0.14 29.64 11.80
C GLY A 47 -0.09 28.52 10.77
N ASN A 48 -0.76 28.84 9.67
CA ASN A 48 -1.09 27.86 8.63
C ASN A 48 0.14 27.36 7.85
N ALA A 49 1.10 28.24 7.57
CA ALA A 49 2.34 27.87 6.90
C ALA A 49 3.24 27.00 7.81
N LEU A 50 3.38 27.37 9.08
CA LEU A 50 4.10 26.56 10.08
C LEU A 50 3.44 25.20 10.30
N PHE A 51 2.10 25.16 10.38
CA PHE A 51 1.34 23.91 10.45
C PHE A 51 1.62 23.01 9.24
N LEU A 52 1.58 23.54 8.01
CA LEU A 52 1.82 22.74 6.81
C LEU A 52 3.28 22.32 6.63
N VAL A 53 4.25 23.20 6.95
CA VAL A 53 5.68 22.87 6.97
C VAL A 53 5.98 21.81 8.05
N SER A 54 5.25 21.80 9.15
CA SER A 54 5.41 20.78 10.19
C SER A 54 5.09 19.36 9.70
N PHE A 55 4.36 19.18 8.59
CA PHE A 55 4.16 17.87 7.97
C PHE A 55 5.33 17.41 7.08
N LEU A 56 6.23 18.31 6.69
CA LEU A 56 7.45 17.93 5.95
C LEU A 56 8.47 17.26 6.87
N LEU A 57 8.56 17.69 8.13
CA LEU A 57 9.51 17.19 9.13
C LEU A 57 9.36 15.68 9.43
N PRO A 58 8.15 15.15 9.71
CA PRO A 58 7.91 13.72 9.88
C PRO A 58 8.26 12.90 8.64
N ILE A 59 8.12 13.47 7.44
CA ILE A 59 8.45 12.80 6.18
C ILE A 59 9.97 12.66 6.06
N TYR A 60 10.72 13.73 6.32
CA TYR A 60 12.19 13.63 6.39
C TYR A 60 12.65 12.71 7.53
N ALA A 61 11.98 12.71 8.68
CA ALA A 61 12.27 11.80 9.78
C ALA A 61 11.98 10.33 9.39
N ALA A 62 10.86 10.06 8.70
CA ALA A 62 10.50 8.73 8.21
C ALA A 62 11.46 8.25 7.12
N TYR A 63 11.85 9.11 6.17
CA TYR A 63 12.84 8.79 5.13
C TYR A 63 14.23 8.48 5.71
N ASN A 64 14.55 9.05 6.87
CA ASN A 64 15.81 8.85 7.56
C ASN A 64 15.68 7.98 8.81
N ILE A 65 14.54 7.31 9.02
CA ILE A 65 14.33 6.56 10.26
C ILE A 65 15.33 5.43 10.41
N GLN A 66 15.86 4.94 9.29
CA GLN A 66 16.98 4.00 9.23
C GLN A 66 18.22 4.47 10.01
N LEU A 67 18.49 5.79 10.12
CA LEU A 67 19.60 6.34 10.91
C LEU A 67 19.38 6.18 12.42
N VAL A 68 18.14 5.99 12.85
CA VAL A 68 17.74 5.90 14.26
C VAL A 68 17.39 4.46 14.65
N THR A 69 16.71 3.72 13.78
CA THR A 69 16.17 2.39 14.11
C THR A 69 16.96 1.23 13.51
N GLY A 70 17.89 1.49 12.58
CA GLY A 70 18.70 0.46 11.94
C GLY A 70 17.95 -0.44 10.95
N PHE A 71 16.66 -0.22 10.70
CA PHE A 71 15.87 -0.92 9.69
C PHE A 71 15.12 0.08 8.80
N ASN A 72 14.92 -0.29 7.53
CA ASN A 72 14.24 0.53 6.54
C ASN A 72 12.81 0.01 6.35
N VAL A 73 11.81 0.84 6.64
CA VAL A 73 10.43 0.54 6.21
C VAL A 73 10.39 0.79 4.71
N HIS A 74 10.16 -0.26 3.91
CA HIS A 74 10.32 -0.27 2.44
C HIS A 74 9.86 1.05 1.78
N PRO A 75 10.80 1.95 1.40
CA PRO A 75 10.51 3.38 1.19
C PRO A 75 9.84 3.69 -0.16
N ASP A 76 9.88 2.77 -1.10
CA ASP A 76 9.30 2.88 -2.45
C ASP A 76 7.76 3.00 -2.45
N HIS A 77 7.08 2.51 -1.41
CA HIS A 77 5.64 2.64 -1.24
C HIS A 77 5.24 3.92 -0.48
N TRP A 78 6.12 4.45 0.37
CA TRP A 78 5.84 5.63 1.19
C TRP A 78 5.87 6.92 0.40
N PHE A 79 6.71 6.98 -0.65
CA PHE A 79 6.75 8.11 -1.56
C PHE A 79 5.35 8.43 -2.10
N LYS A 80 4.59 7.42 -2.52
CA LYS A 80 3.26 7.64 -3.11
C LYS A 80 2.23 8.17 -2.10
N ALA A 81 2.28 7.70 -0.85
CA ALA A 81 1.33 8.11 0.20
C ALA A 81 1.66 9.47 0.82
N ALA A 82 2.96 9.81 0.93
CA ALA A 82 3.42 11.08 1.50
C ALA A 82 3.39 12.24 0.49
N MET A 83 3.49 11.95 -0.82
CA MET A 83 3.53 12.95 -1.88
C MET A 83 2.35 13.94 -1.89
N PRO A 84 1.09 13.55 -1.65
CA PRO A 84 -0.01 14.52 -1.55
C PRO A 84 0.21 15.58 -0.45
N VAL A 85 0.74 15.18 0.70
CA VAL A 85 1.00 16.09 1.83
C VAL A 85 2.19 17.00 1.52
N VAL A 86 3.27 16.45 0.96
CA VAL A 86 4.42 17.25 0.49
C VAL A 86 3.98 18.26 -0.57
N ASN A 87 3.23 17.81 -1.57
CA ASN A 87 2.74 18.66 -2.65
C ASN A 87 1.82 19.77 -2.12
N ALA A 88 0.92 19.46 -1.18
CA ALA A 88 0.07 20.46 -0.54
C ALA A 88 0.89 21.49 0.24
N ALA A 89 1.88 21.05 1.02
CA ALA A 89 2.77 21.95 1.76
C ALA A 89 3.58 22.85 0.82
N MET A 90 4.15 22.27 -0.25
CA MET A 90 4.89 23.01 -1.28
C MET A 90 3.99 24.00 -2.03
N LEU A 91 2.73 23.64 -2.31
CA LEU A 91 1.77 24.53 -2.96
C LEU A 91 1.38 25.71 -2.07
N VAL A 92 1.27 25.50 -0.75
CA VAL A 92 1.03 26.59 0.20
C VAL A 92 2.25 27.49 0.35
N VAL A 93 3.46 26.93 0.42
CA VAL A 93 4.71 27.71 0.38
C VAL A 93 4.78 28.54 -0.90
N ALA A 94 4.52 27.94 -2.06
CA ALA A 94 4.49 28.60 -3.35
C ALA A 94 3.41 29.72 -3.40
N TYR A 95 2.22 29.47 -2.87
CA TYR A 95 1.14 30.46 -2.77
C TYR A 95 1.56 31.68 -1.94
N HIS A 96 2.16 31.46 -0.76
CA HIS A 96 2.62 32.55 0.09
C HIS A 96 3.81 33.31 -0.50
N ALA A 97 4.77 32.59 -1.08
CA ALA A 97 5.89 33.19 -1.79
C ALA A 97 5.39 34.05 -2.95
N PHE A 98 4.45 33.53 -3.75
CA PHE A 98 3.79 34.29 -4.81
C PHE A 98 3.10 35.54 -4.27
N ARG A 99 2.25 35.43 -3.24
CA ARG A 99 1.56 36.61 -2.65
C ARG A 99 2.53 37.68 -2.17
N LYS A 100 3.64 37.27 -1.53
CA LYS A 100 4.64 38.18 -0.97
C LYS A 100 5.48 38.85 -2.06
N TYR A 101 5.91 38.09 -3.06
CA TYR A 101 6.88 38.54 -4.06
C TYR A 101 6.27 38.86 -5.43
N ARG A 102 4.94 38.79 -5.61
CA ARG A 102 4.25 39.08 -6.89
C ARG A 102 4.61 40.40 -7.53
N HIS A 103 4.90 41.43 -6.73
CA HIS A 103 5.27 42.75 -7.24
C HIS A 103 6.66 42.78 -7.90
N VAL A 104 7.50 41.78 -7.61
CA VAL A 104 8.84 41.61 -8.21
C VAL A 104 8.80 40.59 -9.36
N LEU A 105 7.75 39.78 -9.44
CA LEU A 105 7.60 38.74 -10.46
C LEU A 105 7.24 39.38 -11.82
N THR A 106 8.24 39.56 -12.66
CA THR A 106 8.04 39.92 -14.08
C THR A 106 7.63 38.68 -14.88
N LEU A 107 6.95 38.87 -16.02
CA LEU A 107 6.59 37.77 -16.92
C LEU A 107 7.81 36.92 -17.30
N ARG A 108 8.97 37.55 -17.51
CA ARG A 108 10.23 36.85 -17.83
C ARG A 108 10.67 35.90 -16.70
N LEU A 109 10.52 36.33 -15.44
CA LEU A 109 10.85 35.52 -14.26
C LEU A 109 9.86 34.37 -14.02
N LEU A 110 8.67 34.40 -14.62
CA LEU A 110 7.70 33.29 -14.57
C LEU A 110 7.85 32.34 -15.76
N VAL A 111 8.07 32.88 -16.97
CA VAL A 111 8.16 32.11 -18.21
C VAL A 111 9.43 31.28 -18.26
N VAL A 112 10.58 31.79 -17.81
CA VAL A 112 11.84 31.03 -17.86
C VAL A 112 11.81 29.77 -16.98
N PRO A 113 11.46 29.84 -15.68
CA PRO A 113 11.32 28.64 -14.85
C PRO A 113 10.23 27.69 -15.34
N TRP A 114 9.11 28.23 -15.86
CA TRP A 114 8.06 27.40 -16.43
C TRP A 114 8.51 26.69 -17.71
N ALA A 115 9.24 27.35 -18.60
CA ALA A 115 9.77 26.72 -19.81
C ALA A 115 10.77 25.60 -19.46
N LEU A 116 11.61 25.82 -18.44
CA LEU A 116 12.50 24.77 -17.92
C LEU A 116 11.72 23.61 -17.30
N PHE A 117 10.66 23.89 -16.53
CA PHE A 117 9.78 22.88 -15.97
C PHE A 117 9.04 22.08 -17.05
N ALA A 118 8.52 22.78 -18.06
CA ALA A 118 7.85 22.19 -19.22
C ALA A 118 8.80 21.28 -20.01
N LEU A 119 10.03 21.73 -20.24
CA LEU A 119 11.07 20.95 -20.89
C LEU A 119 11.41 19.70 -20.09
N PHE A 120 11.54 19.82 -18.76
CA PHE A 120 11.79 18.67 -17.88
C PHE A 120 10.63 17.67 -17.89
N LEU A 121 9.38 18.14 -17.80
CA LEU A 121 8.20 17.29 -17.90
C LEU A 121 8.08 16.62 -19.27
N PHE A 122 8.42 17.33 -20.35
CA PHE A 122 8.45 16.77 -21.69
C PHE A 122 9.51 15.66 -21.82
N PHE A 123 10.74 15.89 -21.36
CA PHE A 123 11.77 14.85 -21.35
C PHE A 123 11.36 13.66 -20.48
N LYS A 124 10.75 13.90 -19.31
CA LYS A 124 10.25 12.83 -18.45
C LYS A 124 9.14 12.03 -19.11
N ALA A 125 8.20 12.70 -19.78
CA ALA A 125 7.10 12.11 -20.53
C ALA A 125 7.60 11.31 -21.75
N ALA A 126 8.67 11.76 -22.40
CA ALA A 126 9.30 11.08 -23.53
C ALA A 126 10.13 9.84 -23.11
N GLN A 127 10.74 9.88 -21.92
CA GLN A 127 11.57 8.79 -21.40
C GLN A 127 10.79 7.70 -20.65
N THR A 128 9.58 7.99 -20.19
CA THR A 128 8.80 7.02 -19.40
C THR A 128 8.02 6.06 -20.30
N GLU A 129 8.24 4.76 -20.11
CA GLU A 129 7.44 3.72 -20.78
C GLU A 129 6.04 3.57 -20.16
N VAL A 130 5.84 4.12 -18.96
CA VAL A 130 4.55 4.05 -18.25
C VAL A 130 3.61 5.13 -18.78
N THR A 131 2.63 4.75 -19.58
CA THR A 131 1.61 5.64 -20.18
C THR A 131 0.96 6.57 -19.16
N LEU A 132 0.62 6.05 -17.97
CA LEU A 132 0.01 6.85 -16.90
C LEU A 132 0.91 8.01 -16.44
N VAL A 133 2.23 7.81 -16.37
CA VAL A 133 3.19 8.85 -15.96
C VAL A 133 3.32 9.89 -17.07
N ARG A 134 3.28 9.47 -18.34
CA ARG A 134 3.27 10.36 -19.49
C ARG A 134 2.03 11.25 -19.48
N ASP A 135 0.85 10.67 -19.34
CA ASP A 135 -0.43 11.39 -19.35
C ASP A 135 -0.53 12.36 -18.16
N ALA A 136 -0.10 11.93 -16.97
CA ALA A 136 -0.02 12.79 -15.78
C ALA A 136 0.95 13.97 -15.98
N SER A 137 2.08 13.76 -16.65
CA SER A 137 3.06 14.81 -16.95
C SER A 137 2.50 15.84 -17.94
N VAL A 138 1.76 15.39 -18.97
CA VAL A 138 1.08 16.26 -19.94
C VAL A 138 -0.03 17.06 -19.27
N ALA A 139 -0.85 16.42 -18.42
CA ALA A 139 -1.90 17.10 -17.66
C ALA A 139 -1.33 18.16 -16.70
N LEU A 140 -0.22 17.86 -16.02
CA LEU A 140 0.47 18.80 -15.14
C LEU A 140 1.06 19.99 -15.93
N LEU A 141 1.59 19.73 -17.12
CA LEU A 141 2.05 20.79 -18.01
C LEU A 141 0.90 21.69 -18.45
N ALA A 142 -0.22 21.12 -18.92
CA ALA A 142 -1.39 21.88 -19.35
C ALA A 142 -1.97 22.74 -18.22
N THR A 143 -2.15 22.17 -17.03
CA THR A 143 -2.70 22.87 -15.85
C THR A 143 -1.76 23.97 -15.33
N SER A 144 -0.44 23.72 -15.28
CA SER A 144 0.54 24.76 -14.90
C SER A 144 0.61 25.89 -15.91
N SER A 145 0.55 25.58 -17.21
CA SER A 145 0.48 26.58 -18.30
C SER A 145 -0.75 27.48 -18.15
N PHE A 146 -1.91 26.87 -17.90
CA PHE A 146 -3.15 27.58 -17.69
C PHE A 146 -3.10 28.46 -16.43
N GLY A 147 -2.53 27.95 -15.33
CA GLY A 147 -2.31 28.73 -14.11
C GLY A 147 -1.40 29.94 -14.33
N LEU A 148 -0.38 29.82 -15.17
CA LEU A 148 0.55 30.90 -15.50
C LEU A 148 -0.09 31.97 -16.39
N LEU A 149 -0.84 31.53 -17.41
CA LEU A 149 -1.67 32.41 -18.24
C LEU A 149 -2.74 33.12 -17.41
N TRP A 150 -3.31 32.45 -16.42
CA TRP A 150 -4.28 33.03 -15.49
C TRP A 150 -3.66 34.10 -14.59
N ILE A 151 -2.53 33.79 -13.95
CA ILE A 151 -1.82 34.72 -13.06
C ILE A 151 -1.52 36.03 -13.81
N TYR A 152 -1.04 35.92 -15.05
CA TYR A 152 -0.72 37.08 -15.87
C TYR A 152 -1.97 37.75 -16.47
N GLY A 153 -2.92 36.96 -16.94
CA GLY A 153 -4.14 37.44 -17.60
C GLY A 153 -5.12 38.11 -16.65
N ALA A 154 -5.25 37.64 -15.40
CA ALA A 154 -6.22 38.15 -14.43
C ALA A 154 -5.95 39.61 -14.02
N GLU A 155 -4.70 40.07 -14.08
CA GLU A 155 -4.37 41.48 -13.85
C GLU A 155 -4.81 42.35 -15.03
N ARG A 156 -4.60 41.87 -16.26
CA ARG A 156 -4.81 42.60 -17.51
C ARG A 156 -6.25 42.56 -18.02
N TYR A 157 -7.01 41.52 -17.67
CA TYR A 157 -8.36 41.27 -18.14
C TYR A 157 -9.32 41.18 -16.95
N PRO A 158 -10.03 42.27 -16.59
CA PRO A 158 -10.89 42.33 -15.41
C PRO A 158 -12.01 41.28 -15.39
N TRP A 159 -12.45 40.80 -16.55
CA TRP A 159 -13.45 39.74 -16.67
C TRP A 159 -12.94 38.37 -16.18
N LEU A 160 -11.62 38.14 -16.20
CA LEU A 160 -10.98 36.99 -15.54
C LEU A 160 -10.93 37.18 -14.02
N ARG A 161 -11.24 38.34 -13.42
CA ARG A 161 -11.25 38.49 -11.95
C ARG A 161 -12.46 37.86 -11.27
N GLY A 162 -13.38 37.24 -12.01
CA GLY A 162 -14.43 36.40 -11.46
C GLY A 162 -13.85 35.17 -10.77
N GLN A 163 -13.33 35.33 -9.55
CA GLN A 163 -12.70 34.26 -8.74
C GLN A 163 -13.58 33.01 -8.65
N ARG A 164 -14.91 33.20 -8.69
CA ARG A 164 -15.88 32.11 -8.69
C ARG A 164 -15.82 31.25 -9.95
N ALA A 165 -15.75 31.84 -11.14
CA ALA A 165 -15.77 31.09 -12.39
C ALA A 165 -14.55 30.16 -12.50
N CYS A 166 -13.36 30.62 -12.12
CA CYS A 166 -12.17 29.77 -12.18
C CYS A 166 -12.00 28.82 -11.01
N ALA A 167 -12.47 29.17 -9.80
CA ALA A 167 -12.62 28.18 -8.74
C ALA A 167 -13.56 27.06 -9.18
N THR A 168 -14.70 27.39 -9.80
CA THR A 168 -15.64 26.42 -10.35
C THR A 168 -15.00 25.56 -11.45
N LEU A 169 -14.32 26.16 -12.43
CA LEU A 169 -13.63 25.39 -13.49
C LEU A 169 -12.54 24.47 -12.93
N THR A 170 -11.78 24.92 -11.94
CA THR A 170 -10.74 24.10 -11.29
C THR A 170 -11.35 22.93 -10.54
N VAL A 171 -12.42 23.17 -9.77
CA VAL A 171 -13.17 22.12 -9.06
C VAL A 171 -13.77 21.12 -10.06
N CYS A 172 -14.35 21.60 -11.17
CA CYS A 172 -14.86 20.75 -12.22
C CYS A 172 -13.75 19.89 -12.86
N ALA A 173 -12.59 20.47 -13.16
CA ALA A 173 -11.45 19.72 -13.70
C ALA A 173 -10.94 18.65 -12.71
N MET A 174 -10.81 18.99 -11.43
CA MET A 174 -10.44 18.02 -10.39
C MET A 174 -11.47 16.91 -10.25
N ALA A 175 -12.76 17.23 -10.27
CA ALA A 175 -13.84 16.25 -10.21
C ALA A 175 -13.84 15.32 -11.44
N LEU A 176 -13.58 15.85 -12.64
CA LEU A 176 -13.45 15.07 -13.87
C LEU A 176 -12.25 14.12 -13.80
N LEU A 177 -11.07 14.60 -13.43
CA LEU A 177 -9.87 13.76 -13.28
C LEU A 177 -10.07 12.66 -12.23
N PHE A 178 -10.71 12.97 -11.10
CA PHE A 178 -11.03 11.99 -10.07
C PHE A 178 -12.06 10.95 -10.57
N THR A 179 -13.08 11.40 -11.29
CA THR A 179 -14.12 10.53 -11.87
C THR A 179 -13.52 9.61 -12.94
N GLU A 180 -12.62 10.13 -13.78
CA GLU A 180 -11.88 9.34 -14.77
C GLU A 180 -10.96 8.31 -14.09
N GLY A 181 -10.22 8.71 -13.05
CA GLY A 181 -9.41 7.78 -12.25
C GLY A 181 -10.25 6.66 -11.63
N LEU A 182 -11.42 6.98 -11.06
CA LEU A 182 -12.37 5.99 -10.56
C LEU A 182 -12.92 5.10 -11.68
N ALA A 183 -13.24 5.67 -12.85
CA ALA A 183 -13.74 4.92 -13.99
C ALA A 183 -12.69 3.94 -14.52
N LEU A 184 -11.44 4.38 -14.65
CA LEU A 184 -10.29 3.55 -15.04
C LEU A 184 -10.06 2.43 -14.03
N GLN A 185 -10.06 2.74 -12.74
CA GLN A 185 -9.88 1.73 -11.69
C GLN A 185 -11.04 0.72 -11.70
N ARG A 186 -12.29 1.18 -11.83
CA ARG A 186 -13.47 0.32 -11.93
C ARG A 186 -13.44 -0.55 -13.18
N HIS A 187 -13.04 0.00 -14.32
CA HIS A 187 -12.86 -0.72 -15.58
C HIS A 187 -11.78 -1.80 -15.43
N PHE A 188 -10.62 -1.43 -14.87
CA PHE A 188 -9.54 -2.36 -14.59
C PHE A 188 -9.99 -3.49 -13.67
N ILE A 189 -10.65 -3.20 -12.54
CA ILE A 189 -11.17 -4.23 -11.61
C ILE A 189 -12.14 -5.18 -12.33
N ARG A 190 -13.05 -4.64 -13.17
CA ARG A 190 -14.03 -5.45 -13.92
C ARG A 190 -13.39 -6.35 -14.96
N GLN A 191 -12.38 -5.86 -15.67
CA GLN A 191 -11.66 -6.65 -16.67
C GLN A 191 -10.67 -7.63 -16.05
N ASN A 192 -10.21 -7.36 -14.82
CA ASN A 192 -9.24 -8.18 -14.10
C ASN A 192 -9.92 -8.88 -12.93
N SER A 193 -11.04 -9.58 -13.17
CA SER A 193 -11.72 -10.37 -12.13
C SER A 193 -10.80 -11.41 -11.48
N ALA A 194 -9.81 -11.93 -12.23
CA ALA A 194 -8.74 -12.79 -11.71
C ALA A 194 -7.88 -12.12 -10.60
N LYS A 195 -7.89 -10.78 -10.51
CA LYS A 195 -7.23 -9.98 -9.46
C LYS A 195 -8.17 -9.65 -8.29
N THR A 196 -9.42 -10.09 -8.34
CA THR A 196 -10.36 -10.00 -7.21
C THR A 196 -10.37 -11.31 -6.43
N ILE A 197 -10.74 -11.24 -5.16
CA ILE A 197 -10.89 -12.43 -4.31
C ILE A 197 -12.33 -12.92 -4.49
N PRO A 198 -12.55 -14.20 -4.84
CA PRO A 198 -13.89 -14.76 -4.92
C PRO A 198 -14.64 -14.58 -3.60
N THR A 199 -15.93 -14.29 -3.65
CA THR A 199 -16.76 -13.98 -2.47
C THR A 199 -16.72 -15.11 -1.44
N GLU A 200 -16.68 -16.36 -1.91
CA GLU A 200 -16.57 -17.57 -1.10
C GLU A 200 -15.24 -17.65 -0.35
N GLU A 201 -14.11 -17.28 -0.98
CA GLU A 201 -12.81 -17.20 -0.32
C GLU A 201 -12.79 -16.06 0.71
N PHE A 202 -13.42 -14.92 0.39
CA PHE A 202 -13.49 -13.82 1.33
C PHE A 202 -14.31 -14.18 2.58
N ALA A 203 -15.45 -14.86 2.41
CA ALA A 203 -16.29 -15.32 3.50
C ALA A 203 -15.57 -16.31 4.43
N SER A 204 -14.69 -17.17 3.90
CA SER A 204 -13.89 -18.08 4.73
C SER A 204 -12.82 -17.34 5.55
N TYR A 205 -12.25 -16.24 5.03
CA TYR A 205 -11.34 -15.38 5.77
C TYR A 205 -12.05 -14.58 6.88
N GLU A 206 -13.26 -14.07 6.62
CA GLU A 206 -14.11 -13.46 7.65
C GLU A 206 -14.44 -14.48 8.75
N TRP A 207 -14.79 -15.71 8.35
CA TRP A 207 -15.05 -16.79 9.30
C TRP A 207 -13.83 -17.08 10.18
N LEU A 208 -12.64 -17.21 9.59
CA LEU A 208 -11.40 -17.40 10.34
C LEU A 208 -11.19 -16.28 11.36
N THR A 209 -11.37 -15.02 10.94
CA THR A 209 -11.19 -13.85 11.81
C THR A 209 -12.16 -13.85 12.99
N ALA A 210 -13.42 -14.23 12.75
CA ALA A 210 -14.45 -14.25 13.79
C ALA A 210 -14.36 -15.48 14.73
N ASN A 211 -13.96 -16.64 14.22
CA ASN A 211 -14.14 -17.93 14.90
C ASN A 211 -12.84 -18.59 15.39
N THR A 212 -11.67 -17.99 15.14
CA THR A 212 -10.40 -18.49 15.66
C THR A 212 -9.80 -17.53 16.70
N PRO A 213 -9.09 -18.06 17.73
CA PRO A 213 -8.34 -17.21 18.65
C PRO A 213 -7.34 -16.32 17.89
N PRO A 214 -7.12 -15.07 18.32
CA PRO A 214 -6.10 -14.20 17.73
C PRO A 214 -4.74 -14.91 17.64
N TYR A 215 -4.02 -14.68 16.53
CA TYR A 215 -2.70 -15.26 16.28
C TYR A 215 -2.63 -16.78 16.21
N SER A 216 -3.78 -17.45 15.98
CA SER A 216 -3.76 -18.87 15.62
C SER A 216 -2.95 -19.08 14.34
N VAL A 217 -2.24 -20.20 14.23
CA VAL A 217 -1.40 -20.51 13.07
C VAL A 217 -2.20 -21.34 12.06
N VAL A 218 -2.44 -20.77 10.88
CA VAL A 218 -3.14 -21.41 9.77
C VAL A 218 -2.11 -21.87 8.73
N GLY A 219 -2.20 -23.14 8.31
CA GLY A 219 -1.33 -23.72 7.29
C GLY A 219 -2.06 -24.04 5.99
N THR A 220 -1.36 -23.79 4.88
CA THR A 220 -1.74 -24.18 3.51
C THR A 220 -0.47 -24.32 2.67
N PRO A 221 -0.40 -25.26 1.71
CA PRO A 221 0.71 -25.35 0.76
C PRO A 221 0.67 -24.24 -0.32
N SER A 222 -0.46 -23.52 -0.47
CA SER A 222 -0.63 -22.45 -1.44
C SER A 222 0.03 -21.15 -0.98
N PHE A 223 0.96 -20.62 -1.78
CA PHE A 223 1.63 -19.35 -1.50
C PHE A 223 0.68 -18.15 -1.59
N THR A 224 -0.24 -18.18 -2.55
CA THR A 224 -1.28 -17.16 -2.74
C THR A 224 -2.24 -17.16 -1.56
N THR A 225 -2.70 -18.32 -1.12
CA THR A 225 -3.57 -18.41 0.06
C THR A 225 -2.82 -17.97 1.32
N ASN A 226 -1.55 -18.34 1.51
CA ASN A 226 -0.74 -17.82 2.63
C ASN A 226 -0.65 -16.29 2.60
N ALA A 227 -0.36 -15.68 1.45
CA ALA A 227 -0.32 -14.21 1.31
C ALA A 227 -1.68 -13.56 1.64
N ARG A 228 -2.79 -14.16 1.18
CA ARG A 228 -4.15 -13.68 1.48
C ARG A 228 -4.50 -13.83 2.95
N LEU A 229 -4.19 -14.96 3.58
CA LEU A 229 -4.43 -15.18 5.00
C LEU A 229 -3.74 -14.11 5.85
N GLN A 230 -2.52 -13.71 5.49
CA GLN A 230 -1.79 -12.64 6.17
C GLN A 230 -2.45 -11.27 6.02
N LEU A 231 -3.09 -10.99 4.89
CA LEU A 231 -3.72 -9.69 4.61
C LEU A 231 -5.15 -9.57 5.17
N TYR A 232 -5.92 -10.65 5.11
CA TYR A 232 -7.37 -10.62 5.37
C TYR A 232 -7.78 -11.25 6.70
N THR A 233 -6.83 -11.76 7.48
CA THR A 233 -7.12 -12.35 8.79
C THR A 233 -6.19 -11.82 9.87
N ARG A 234 -6.60 -12.00 11.13
CA ARG A 234 -5.74 -11.76 12.31
C ARG A 234 -4.85 -12.96 12.67
N ASN A 235 -4.82 -13.98 11.83
CA ASN A 235 -4.10 -15.23 12.08
C ASN A 235 -2.66 -15.14 11.61
N ARG A 236 -1.80 -15.96 12.20
CA ARG A 236 -0.44 -16.19 11.71
C ARG A 236 -0.48 -17.26 10.63
N ILE A 237 0.47 -17.20 9.71
CA ILE A 237 0.62 -18.19 8.65
C ILE A 237 1.74 -19.18 9.00
N PHE A 238 1.52 -20.45 8.66
CA PHE A 238 2.51 -21.50 8.91
C PHE A 238 3.72 -21.38 7.97
N LEU A 239 3.49 -21.03 6.71
CA LEU A 239 4.52 -20.88 5.70
C LEU A 239 4.63 -19.39 5.33
N PRO A 240 5.57 -18.63 5.94
CA PRO A 240 5.68 -17.21 5.71
C PRO A 240 6.33 -16.88 4.37
N ASN A 241 6.11 -15.65 3.88
CA ASN A 241 6.87 -15.11 2.74
C ASN A 241 8.32 -14.80 3.17
N GLY A 242 9.28 -15.23 2.36
CA GLY A 242 10.72 -15.06 2.60
C GLY A 242 11.18 -13.60 2.71
N HIS A 243 10.45 -12.65 2.14
CA HIS A 243 10.76 -11.22 2.26
C HIS A 243 10.50 -10.66 3.66
N ASN A 244 9.47 -11.17 4.34
CA ASN A 244 8.87 -10.53 5.51
C ASN A 244 8.92 -11.46 6.74
N THR A 245 9.98 -12.25 6.85
CA THR A 245 10.13 -13.25 7.92
C THR A 245 11.53 -13.19 8.52
N LEU A 246 11.62 -13.58 9.79
CA LEU A 246 12.90 -13.82 10.48
C LEU A 246 13.30 -15.30 10.43
N ALA A 247 12.46 -16.16 9.85
CA ALA A 247 12.76 -17.57 9.69
C ALA A 247 14.01 -17.77 8.82
N SER A 248 14.89 -18.67 9.22
CA SER A 248 16.05 -19.04 8.42
C SER A 248 15.64 -19.78 7.15
N HIS A 249 16.50 -19.78 6.13
CA HIS A 249 16.25 -20.57 4.90
C HIS A 249 16.04 -22.07 5.18
N ALA A 250 16.74 -22.61 6.18
CA ALA A 250 16.59 -24.01 6.60
C ALA A 250 15.18 -24.27 7.16
N GLU A 251 14.68 -23.36 8.02
CA GLU A 251 13.32 -23.41 8.56
C GLU A 251 12.26 -23.29 7.45
N LEU A 252 12.46 -22.41 6.47
CA LEU A 252 11.53 -22.28 5.34
C LEU A 252 11.44 -23.56 4.50
N TRP A 253 12.57 -24.22 4.25
CA TRP A 253 12.59 -25.53 3.59
C TRP A 253 11.85 -26.59 4.39
N GLU A 254 12.08 -26.65 5.70
CA GLU A 254 11.42 -27.59 6.59
C GLU A 254 9.90 -27.38 6.61
N ARG A 255 9.45 -26.13 6.78
CA ARG A 255 8.03 -25.77 6.75
C ARG A 255 7.38 -26.13 5.42
N LEU A 256 8.07 -25.89 4.29
CA LEU A 256 7.58 -26.26 2.96
C LEU A 256 7.40 -27.79 2.81
N ILE A 257 8.37 -28.58 3.27
CA ILE A 257 8.29 -30.04 3.24
C ILE A 257 7.16 -30.53 4.14
N VAL A 258 7.09 -30.03 5.37
CA VAL A 258 6.10 -30.42 6.38
C VAL A 258 4.69 -30.12 5.90
N ILE A 259 4.42 -28.91 5.38
CA ILE A 259 3.06 -28.55 4.97
C ILE A 259 2.61 -29.39 3.76
N ASN A 260 3.49 -29.65 2.80
CA ASN A 260 3.16 -30.50 1.66
C ASN A 260 2.93 -31.96 2.08
N LYS A 261 3.70 -32.46 3.05
CA LYS A 261 3.49 -33.80 3.62
C LYS A 261 2.14 -33.91 4.33
N ILE A 262 1.76 -32.91 5.14
CA ILE A 262 0.45 -32.90 5.83
C ILE A 262 -0.69 -33.00 4.83
N PHE A 263 -0.63 -32.22 3.75
CA PHE A 263 -1.64 -32.23 2.71
C PHE A 263 -1.55 -33.45 1.77
N GLY A 264 -0.52 -34.30 1.91
CA GLY A 264 -0.33 -35.45 1.03
C GLY A 264 -0.07 -35.04 -0.43
N ALA A 265 0.64 -33.93 -0.64
CA ALA A 265 0.93 -33.45 -1.98
C ALA A 265 1.82 -34.47 -2.73
N PRO A 266 1.48 -34.87 -3.97
CA PRO A 266 2.33 -35.76 -4.77
C PRO A 266 3.73 -35.17 -4.98
N GLU A 267 4.75 -36.03 -5.09
CA GLU A 267 6.13 -35.57 -5.35
C GLU A 267 6.23 -34.68 -6.60
N LYS A 268 5.45 -34.98 -7.64
CA LYS A 268 5.37 -34.16 -8.86
C LYS A 268 4.94 -32.72 -8.57
N ILE A 269 3.97 -32.52 -7.68
CA ILE A 269 3.51 -31.19 -7.26
C ILE A 269 4.57 -30.51 -6.40
N PHE A 270 5.23 -31.25 -5.50
CA PHE A 270 6.32 -30.66 -4.72
C PHE A 270 7.45 -30.15 -5.62
N ARG A 271 7.85 -30.94 -6.62
CA ARG A 271 8.85 -30.56 -7.63
C ARG A 271 8.44 -29.33 -8.43
N SER A 272 7.15 -29.13 -8.70
CA SER A 272 6.70 -27.94 -9.44
C SER A 272 6.87 -26.63 -8.65
N TYR A 273 6.92 -26.65 -7.31
CA TYR A 273 7.31 -25.46 -6.55
C TYR A 273 8.77 -25.09 -6.77
N LEU A 274 9.64 -26.07 -7.07
CA LEU A 274 11.08 -25.85 -7.14
C LEU A 274 11.53 -25.44 -8.55
N ASN A 275 10.75 -25.81 -9.55
CA ASN A 275 11.06 -25.55 -10.95
C ASN A 275 10.50 -24.19 -11.37
N ASP A 276 11.26 -23.52 -12.23
CA ASP A 276 10.78 -22.33 -12.91
C ASP A 276 10.01 -22.76 -14.18
N PRO A 277 8.68 -22.56 -14.25
CA PRO A 277 7.92 -22.83 -15.47
C PRO A 277 8.40 -21.99 -16.66
N SER A 278 9.14 -20.90 -16.44
CA SER A 278 9.73 -20.04 -17.48
C SER A 278 11.03 -20.58 -18.10
N VAL A 279 11.63 -21.62 -17.52
CA VAL A 279 12.78 -22.34 -18.10
C VAL A 279 12.32 -23.37 -19.13
N GLU A 280 11.06 -23.82 -19.07
CA GLU A 280 10.48 -24.81 -19.99
C GLU A 280 9.64 -24.18 -21.12
N LYS A 281 9.09 -22.98 -20.92
CA LYS A 281 8.43 -22.22 -22.01
C LYS A 281 9.47 -21.42 -22.79
N ASP A 282 9.53 -21.71 -24.08
CA ASP A 282 10.38 -21.07 -25.08
C ASP A 282 10.37 -19.54 -24.90
N ARG A 283 11.56 -18.93 -24.89
CA ARG A 283 11.75 -17.51 -24.53
C ARG A 283 11.07 -16.54 -25.51
N SER A 284 10.56 -17.02 -26.64
CA SER A 284 10.02 -16.23 -27.75
C SER A 284 8.73 -15.48 -27.44
N ASP A 285 7.94 -15.87 -26.44
CA ASP A 285 6.64 -15.21 -26.15
C ASP A 285 6.74 -14.05 -25.14
N ARG A 286 7.91 -13.80 -24.56
CA ARG A 286 8.09 -12.82 -23.47
C ARG A 286 7.87 -11.36 -23.88
N ASP A 287 7.93 -11.03 -25.17
CA ASP A 287 7.69 -9.66 -25.64
C ASP A 287 6.24 -9.19 -25.50
N THR A 288 5.30 -10.12 -25.27
CA THR A 288 3.89 -9.76 -25.00
C THR A 288 3.54 -9.64 -23.51
N GLU A 289 4.41 -10.08 -22.60
CA GLU A 289 4.13 -10.18 -21.16
C GLU A 289 5.00 -9.23 -20.31
N LYS A 290 5.16 -7.97 -20.72
CA LYS A 290 5.87 -6.89 -20.00
C LYS A 290 5.27 -6.49 -18.61
N GLY A 291 4.54 -7.37 -17.92
CA GLY A 291 3.83 -7.05 -16.68
C GLY A 291 3.88 -8.09 -15.56
N ILE A 292 4.56 -9.23 -15.72
CA ILE A 292 4.43 -10.39 -14.82
C ILE A 292 5.51 -10.43 -13.75
N TYR A 293 5.91 -9.27 -13.21
CA TYR A 293 6.81 -9.27 -12.07
C TYR A 293 6.11 -9.74 -10.78
N PHE A 294 4.76 -9.75 -10.75
CA PHE A 294 3.97 -10.14 -9.57
C PHE A 294 2.58 -10.73 -9.88
N SER A 295 2.20 -10.95 -11.15
CA SER A 295 0.93 -11.61 -11.43
C SER A 295 1.08 -13.10 -11.17
N PHE A 296 0.66 -13.52 -9.97
CA PHE A 296 0.37 -14.89 -9.60
C PHE A 296 -0.35 -15.57 -10.77
N MET A 297 0.38 -16.32 -11.59
CA MET A 297 -0.26 -17.13 -12.62
C MET A 297 -1.17 -18.10 -11.87
N PRO A 298 -2.49 -18.13 -12.15
CA PRO A 298 -3.43 -18.99 -11.45
C PRO A 298 -3.10 -20.49 -11.54
N GLU A 299 -2.19 -20.85 -12.45
CA GLU A 299 -1.87 -22.23 -12.82
C GLU A 299 -0.80 -22.86 -11.94
N LEU A 300 -0.01 -22.08 -11.18
CA LEU A 300 0.90 -22.61 -10.15
C LEU A 300 1.02 -21.61 -8.99
N ASP A 301 0.67 -22.02 -7.78
CA ASP A 301 1.02 -21.31 -6.55
C ASP A 301 2.55 -21.25 -6.43
N THR A 302 3.10 -20.10 -6.79
CA THR A 302 4.17 -19.99 -7.78
C THR A 302 5.56 -19.99 -7.14
N ASN A 303 6.41 -20.90 -7.60
CA ASN A 303 7.87 -20.92 -7.45
C ASN A 303 8.43 -20.51 -6.07
N ALA A 304 8.88 -21.50 -5.29
CA ALA A 304 9.50 -21.30 -3.99
C ALA A 304 10.67 -20.32 -4.03
N ALA A 305 11.38 -20.21 -5.16
CA ALA A 305 12.43 -19.22 -5.35
C ALA A 305 11.91 -17.79 -5.14
N PHE A 306 10.72 -17.48 -5.66
CA PHE A 306 10.10 -16.16 -5.56
C PHE A 306 9.35 -15.93 -4.26
N TYR A 307 8.67 -16.92 -3.69
CA TYR A 307 7.88 -16.72 -2.47
C TYR A 307 8.70 -16.89 -1.18
N LEU A 308 9.61 -17.85 -1.15
CA LEU A 308 10.37 -18.23 0.06
C LEU A 308 11.83 -17.75 0.04
N PHE A 309 12.44 -17.57 -1.14
CA PHE A 309 13.90 -17.45 -1.26
C PHE A 309 14.36 -16.30 -2.16
N THR A 310 13.56 -15.25 -2.29
CA THR A 310 13.72 -14.21 -3.33
C THR A 310 15.07 -13.53 -3.33
N PHE A 311 15.61 -13.24 -2.15
CA PHE A 311 16.93 -12.63 -1.98
C PHE A 311 18.07 -13.65 -1.88
N TYR A 312 17.75 -14.92 -1.64
CA TYR A 312 18.75 -15.95 -1.41
C TYR A 312 19.29 -16.54 -2.71
N TYR A 313 18.41 -16.71 -3.70
CA TYR A 313 18.80 -17.16 -5.04
C TYR A 313 18.82 -16.01 -6.07
N SER A 314 18.77 -14.75 -5.62
CA SER A 314 19.05 -13.62 -6.50
C SER A 314 20.56 -13.51 -6.73
N ASP A 315 20.94 -13.23 -7.97
CA ASP A 315 22.32 -12.91 -8.32
C ASP A 315 22.78 -11.65 -7.58
N LEU A 316 23.76 -11.80 -6.68
CA LEU A 316 24.35 -10.71 -5.90
C LEU A 316 25.43 -9.95 -6.67
N ASP A 317 25.93 -10.52 -7.78
CA ASP A 317 27.06 -9.99 -8.53
C ASP A 317 26.66 -8.94 -9.57
N VAL A 318 25.35 -8.69 -9.74
CA VAL A 318 24.84 -7.60 -10.57
C VAL A 318 24.59 -6.36 -9.69
N PRO A 319 25.44 -5.32 -9.75
CA PRO A 319 25.22 -4.09 -8.99
C PRO A 319 23.93 -3.40 -9.45
N GLY A 320 22.86 -3.60 -8.68
CA GLY A 320 21.54 -3.07 -8.96
C GLY A 320 20.52 -3.66 -7.98
N SER A 321 19.39 -2.96 -7.82
CA SER A 321 18.26 -3.55 -7.11
C SER A 321 17.82 -4.84 -7.83
N ASN A 322 17.40 -5.88 -7.09
CA ASN A 322 16.85 -7.12 -7.66
C ASN A 322 15.78 -6.87 -8.76
N PHE A 323 15.11 -5.71 -8.74
CA PHE A 323 14.17 -5.26 -9.77
C PHE A 323 14.79 -4.97 -11.15
N LYS A 324 16.12 -4.90 -11.26
CA LYS A 324 16.87 -4.68 -12.51
C LYS A 324 17.67 -5.90 -12.94
N SER A 325 17.65 -6.99 -12.17
CA SER A 325 18.35 -8.21 -12.57
C SER A 325 17.62 -8.82 -13.76
N GLU A 326 18.34 -9.01 -14.86
CA GLU A 326 17.88 -9.80 -16.01
C GLU A 326 18.03 -11.31 -15.76
N VAL A 327 18.75 -11.69 -14.69
CA VAL A 327 18.94 -13.07 -14.30
C VAL A 327 17.70 -13.54 -13.52
N PRO A 328 16.97 -14.56 -14.01
CA PRO A 328 15.81 -15.07 -13.31
C PRO A 328 16.20 -15.67 -11.96
N ILE A 329 15.35 -15.48 -10.95
CA ILE A 329 15.51 -16.08 -9.62
C ILE A 329 15.19 -17.58 -9.74
N VAL A 330 16.22 -18.42 -9.72
CA VAL A 330 16.09 -19.87 -9.94
C VAL A 330 16.84 -20.63 -8.85
N ILE A 331 16.20 -21.67 -8.29
CA ILE A 331 16.86 -22.58 -7.34
C ILE A 331 17.87 -23.45 -8.11
N PRO A 332 19.16 -23.52 -7.70
CA PRO A 332 20.17 -24.36 -8.32
C PRO A 332 19.73 -25.82 -8.48
N SER A 333 20.11 -26.48 -9.58
CA SER A 333 19.72 -27.86 -9.92
C SER A 333 20.03 -28.85 -8.80
N GLU A 334 21.18 -28.68 -8.15
CA GLU A 334 21.68 -29.54 -7.09
C GLU A 334 20.75 -29.44 -5.88
N VAL A 335 20.38 -28.22 -5.49
CA VAL A 335 19.45 -27.95 -4.39
C VAL A 335 18.05 -28.47 -4.73
N ARG A 336 17.56 -28.27 -5.96
CA ARG A 336 16.26 -28.84 -6.40
C ARG A 336 16.24 -30.36 -6.26
N LYS A 337 17.29 -31.04 -6.72
CA LYS A 337 17.43 -32.50 -6.62
C LYS A 337 17.50 -32.95 -5.16
N GLU A 338 18.32 -32.28 -4.35
CA GLU A 338 18.45 -32.58 -2.91
C GLU A 338 17.10 -32.46 -2.19
N LYS A 339 16.40 -31.33 -2.34
CA LYS A 339 15.13 -31.08 -1.65
C LYS A 339 14.00 -31.95 -2.17
N SER A 340 13.97 -32.27 -3.47
CA SER A 340 13.01 -33.24 -4.02
C SER A 340 13.22 -34.64 -3.43
N ASN A 341 14.47 -35.10 -3.33
CA ASN A 341 14.80 -36.39 -2.74
C ASN A 341 14.48 -36.42 -1.23
N ALA A 342 14.72 -35.32 -0.52
CA ALA A 342 14.34 -35.19 0.88
C ALA A 342 12.83 -35.32 1.07
N TYR A 343 12.03 -34.67 0.21
CA TYR A 343 10.58 -34.80 0.23
C TYR A 343 10.12 -36.23 -0.10
N ALA A 344 10.67 -36.86 -1.14
CA ALA A 344 10.34 -38.24 -1.51
C ALA A 344 10.61 -39.23 -0.36
N ARG A 345 11.75 -39.10 0.33
CA ARG A 345 12.05 -39.88 1.54
C ARG A 345 11.06 -39.62 2.67
N SER A 346 10.63 -38.36 2.84
CA SER A 346 9.66 -38.00 3.88
C SER A 346 8.29 -38.68 3.68
N LEU A 347 7.91 -38.99 2.44
CA LEU A 347 6.67 -39.70 2.10
C LEU A 347 6.76 -41.20 2.41
N GLN A 348 7.96 -41.80 2.37
CA GLN A 348 8.17 -43.24 2.64
C GLN A 348 8.19 -43.56 4.14
N SER A 349 8.48 -42.57 4.99
CA SER A 349 8.51 -42.75 6.43
C SER A 349 7.10 -43.02 6.98
N THR A 350 6.87 -44.26 7.43
CA THR A 350 5.66 -44.75 8.15
C THR A 350 5.46 -44.15 9.53
N ALA A 351 6.40 -43.34 10.04
CA ALA A 351 6.14 -42.46 11.17
C ALA A 351 5.08 -41.43 10.75
N GLN A 352 3.80 -41.80 10.90
CA GLN A 352 2.64 -40.93 10.73
C GLN A 352 2.75 -39.67 11.60
N ASN A 353 3.48 -39.76 12.72
CA ASN A 353 3.81 -38.64 13.57
C ASN A 353 4.94 -37.83 12.93
N VAL A 354 4.59 -36.95 12.00
CA VAL A 354 5.44 -35.79 11.70
C VAL A 354 5.62 -35.07 13.03
N ILE A 355 6.81 -35.19 13.62
CA ILE A 355 7.18 -34.31 14.74
C ILE A 355 7.08 -32.90 14.17
N MET A 356 6.10 -32.14 14.67
CA MET A 356 5.83 -30.78 14.24
C MET A 356 6.59 -29.86 15.20
N PRO A 357 7.80 -29.39 14.85
CA PRO A 357 8.51 -28.44 15.71
C PRO A 357 7.81 -27.07 15.74
N TYR A 358 6.88 -26.84 14.81
CA TYR A 358 6.16 -25.59 14.65
C TYR A 358 4.69 -25.74 15.05
N ARG A 359 4.17 -24.74 15.76
CA ARG A 359 2.75 -24.61 16.07
C ARG A 359 1.94 -24.56 14.76
N LEU A 360 0.87 -25.35 14.71
CA LEU A 360 -0.09 -25.40 13.61
C LEU A 360 -1.47 -25.70 14.18
N ASP A 361 -2.36 -24.71 14.18
CA ASP A 361 -3.66 -24.80 14.83
C ASP A 361 -4.77 -25.16 13.83
N TYR A 362 -4.68 -24.65 12.60
CA TYR A 362 -5.69 -24.84 11.56
C TYR A 362 -5.06 -25.15 10.20
N LEU A 363 -5.79 -25.87 9.36
CA LEU A 363 -5.49 -26.07 7.95
C LEU A 363 -6.56 -25.43 7.09
N TYR A 364 -6.15 -24.70 6.06
CA TYR A 364 -7.05 -24.13 5.06
C TYR A 364 -6.98 -24.97 3.78
N TYR A 365 -8.13 -25.44 3.29
CA TYR A 365 -8.24 -26.27 2.09
C TYR A 365 -9.35 -25.74 1.18
N GLY A 366 -8.98 -24.91 0.20
CA GLY A 366 -9.90 -24.32 -0.78
C GLY A 366 -9.56 -24.70 -2.22
N PRO A 367 -10.08 -23.96 -3.21
CA PRO A 367 -9.93 -24.27 -4.63
C PRO A 367 -8.48 -24.37 -5.12
N ARG A 368 -7.53 -23.66 -4.48
CA ARG A 368 -6.10 -23.75 -4.83
C ARG A 368 -5.48 -25.02 -4.26
N GLU A 369 -5.72 -25.29 -2.98
CA GLU A 369 -5.16 -26.47 -2.32
C GLU A 369 -5.69 -27.77 -2.95
N GLN A 370 -6.94 -27.79 -3.40
CA GLN A 370 -7.53 -28.92 -4.14
C GLN A 370 -6.80 -29.26 -5.45
N LYS A 371 -6.11 -28.29 -6.06
CA LYS A 371 -5.27 -28.54 -7.25
C LYS A 371 -3.88 -29.07 -6.88
N LEU A 372 -3.43 -28.81 -5.66
CA LEU A 372 -2.09 -29.13 -5.18
C LEU A 372 -2.05 -30.49 -4.48
N SER A 373 -3.15 -30.89 -3.85
CA SER A 373 -3.18 -32.08 -3.00
C SER A 373 -4.57 -32.69 -2.88
N LYS A 374 -4.64 -33.82 -2.18
CA LYS A 374 -5.92 -34.39 -1.73
C LYS A 374 -6.36 -33.67 -0.44
N ASP A 375 -7.57 -33.97 -0.01
CA ASP A 375 -8.11 -33.49 1.27
C ASP A 375 -7.19 -33.95 2.43
N PRO A 376 -6.66 -33.04 3.25
CA PRO A 376 -5.78 -33.39 4.36
C PRO A 376 -6.44 -34.29 5.41
N GLN A 377 -7.78 -34.35 5.50
CA GLN A 377 -8.46 -35.27 6.42
C GLN A 377 -8.25 -36.75 6.01
N LEU A 378 -7.89 -37.02 4.76
CA LEU A 378 -7.54 -38.36 4.28
C LEU A 378 -6.16 -38.82 4.76
N THR A 379 -5.27 -37.90 5.11
CA THR A 379 -3.92 -38.17 5.59
C THR A 379 -3.83 -38.11 7.12
N ASP A 380 -4.64 -37.28 7.76
CA ASP A 380 -4.70 -37.12 9.22
C ASP A 380 -6.15 -37.15 9.72
N ASN A 381 -6.56 -38.28 10.30
CA ASN A 381 -7.90 -38.49 10.83
C ASN A 381 -8.17 -37.69 12.13
N GLN A 382 -7.16 -37.07 12.74
CA GLN A 382 -7.30 -36.24 13.93
C GLN A 382 -7.72 -34.80 13.59
N LEU A 383 -7.79 -34.47 12.31
CA LEU A 383 -8.29 -33.19 11.82
C LEU A 383 -9.80 -33.10 11.97
N ARG A 384 -10.25 -32.13 12.74
CA ARG A 384 -11.68 -31.84 12.90
C ARG A 384 -12.08 -30.73 11.96
N LYS A 385 -12.94 -31.02 10.98
CA LYS A 385 -13.52 -29.99 10.12
C LYS A 385 -14.36 -29.01 10.97
N VAL A 386 -14.09 -27.72 10.84
CA VAL A 386 -14.76 -26.64 11.61
C VAL A 386 -15.47 -25.62 10.72
N TYR A 387 -15.20 -25.65 9.41
CA TYR A 387 -15.87 -24.86 8.39
C TYR A 387 -15.97 -25.68 7.12
N GLU A 388 -17.13 -25.62 6.46
CA GLU A 388 -17.37 -26.19 5.14
C GLU A 388 -18.42 -25.35 4.43
N LYS A 389 -18.01 -24.66 3.36
CA LYS A 389 -18.93 -23.89 2.53
C LYS A 389 -18.30 -23.62 1.16
N ASP A 390 -19.09 -23.75 0.09
CA ASP A 390 -18.68 -23.44 -1.28
C ASP A 390 -17.37 -24.13 -1.70
N GLY A 391 -17.20 -25.38 -1.27
CA GLY A 391 -15.99 -26.17 -1.54
C GLY A 391 -14.75 -25.74 -0.74
N ILE A 392 -14.85 -24.79 0.21
CA ILE A 392 -13.76 -24.42 1.11
C ILE A 392 -13.95 -25.12 2.44
N MET A 393 -12.89 -25.77 2.92
CA MET A 393 -12.85 -26.49 4.19
C MET A 393 -11.75 -25.91 5.09
N ILE A 394 -12.06 -25.75 6.37
CA ILE A 394 -11.07 -25.42 7.40
C ILE A 394 -11.08 -26.51 8.44
N TYR A 395 -9.90 -27.05 8.73
CA TYR A 395 -9.72 -28.08 9.74
C TYR A 395 -9.02 -27.49 10.95
N LYS A 396 -9.48 -27.86 12.14
CA LYS A 396 -8.75 -27.61 13.39
C LYS A 396 -7.90 -28.84 13.69
N LYS A 397 -6.61 -28.62 13.90
CA LYS A 397 -5.71 -29.67 14.38
C LYS A 397 -5.91 -29.84 15.88
N SER A 398 -6.17 -31.06 16.32
CA SER A 398 -6.25 -31.37 17.75
C SER A 398 -4.86 -31.14 18.33
N SER A 399 -4.74 -30.26 19.32
CA SER A 399 -3.51 -30.10 20.07
C SER A 399 -3.27 -31.40 20.83
N VAL A 400 -2.46 -32.30 20.27
CA VAL A 400 -1.84 -33.34 21.09
C VAL A 400 -1.06 -32.55 22.15
N ALA A 401 -1.45 -32.70 23.41
CA ALA A 401 -0.77 -32.08 24.53
C ALA A 401 0.68 -32.55 24.49
N THR A 402 1.53 -31.77 23.85
CA THR A 402 2.98 -31.89 23.93
C THR A 402 3.28 -31.38 25.33
N SER A 403 3.27 -32.32 26.29
CA SER A 403 3.94 -32.11 27.56
C SER A 403 5.41 -31.91 27.21
N PHE A 404 5.83 -30.65 27.23
CA PHE A 404 7.23 -30.28 27.19
C PHE A 404 7.86 -30.50 28.56
#